data_AF-A0A2V8MFD1-F1
#
_entry.id   AF-A0A2V8MFD1-F1
#
_cell.length_a   1.000
_cell.length_b   1.000
_cell.length_c   1.000
_cell.angle_alpha   90.00
_cell.angle_beta   90.00
_cell.angle_gamma   90.00
#
_symmetry.space_group_name_H-M   'P 1'
#
loop_
_entity.id
_entity.type
_entity.pdbx_description
1 polymer ?
#
loop_
_entity_poly.entity_id
_entity_poly.type
_entity_poly.pdbx_seq_one_letter_code
_entity_poly.pdbx_strand_id
1 'polypeptide(L)'
;MDRTFAVAIGGAAGQGVATPGDIFAKIFARRGLHISAYNAYQSIIRGGHTFLTIRTGIEEVTCFGDRIDLLIPLNQDSIDRHLGLMQSGSAIVYNGDAIKPGAHRPGAQLCPLPVNQLSKGSRSKVEQNTLALAASLQMMGVDFEPLAEILTEQFMRKGSKVVTENLDIARLGYDYASANFRPFPDPLPMSDTRYAVLSGNIALAMGGAAAGVKFYCAYPMSPSTGVLHWMAAHAREAGIMVRQVEDEIGVINMAIGAAHAGARAMCATSGGGFALMTEGLGMSAMMETPVVVIDVQRAGPSTGVPTKTEQGDLWQMLGAGFGDFPKIIAAPTDILDCFTLVPEMHNLADRFQCPGIILSDLLLSEGRSSVDPKQLSFET
;
A
#
# COMPACT_ATOMS: atom_id res chain seq x y z
N MET A 1 8.91 -23.75 -9.69
CA MET A 1 8.55 -22.46 -9.06
C MET A 1 7.05 -22.41 -9.08
N ASP A 2 6.47 -22.49 -7.89
CA ASP A 2 5.02 -22.45 -7.75
C ASP A 2 4.48 -21.14 -8.31
N ARG A 3 3.39 -21.26 -9.05
CA ARG A 3 3.00 -20.30 -10.07
C ARG A 3 2.36 -19.07 -9.41
N THR A 4 3.09 -17.96 -9.33
CA THR A 4 2.51 -16.67 -8.94
C THR A 4 1.64 -16.10 -10.06
N PHE A 5 0.64 -15.29 -9.71
CA PHE A 5 -0.21 -14.56 -10.65
C PHE A 5 -0.09 -13.05 -10.43
N ALA A 6 0.05 -12.28 -11.50
CA ALA A 6 0.20 -10.82 -11.42
C ALA A 6 -0.94 -10.07 -12.13
N VAL A 7 -1.61 -9.19 -11.39
CA VAL A 7 -2.63 -8.26 -11.89
C VAL A 7 -2.05 -6.85 -11.92
N ALA A 8 -2.28 -6.13 -13.00
CA ALA A 8 -1.95 -4.72 -13.13
C ALA A 8 -3.17 -3.90 -13.54
N ILE A 9 -3.35 -2.74 -12.92
CA ILE A 9 -4.46 -1.82 -13.18
C ILE A 9 -3.85 -0.44 -13.47
N GLY A 10 -4.12 0.07 -14.68
CA GLY A 10 -3.60 1.37 -15.14
C GLY A 10 -4.73 2.36 -15.35
N GLY A 11 -4.54 3.61 -14.95
CA GLY A 11 -5.49 4.68 -15.24
C GLY A 11 -5.02 6.02 -14.71
N ALA A 12 -5.78 7.08 -14.97
CA ALA A 12 -5.49 8.39 -14.41
C ALA A 12 -5.94 8.51 -12.95
N ALA A 13 -5.25 9.34 -12.17
CA ALA A 13 -5.68 9.64 -10.80
C ALA A 13 -7.11 10.20 -10.81
N GLY A 14 -7.99 9.57 -10.03
CA GLY A 14 -9.44 9.85 -10.02
C GLY A 14 -10.30 8.93 -10.90
N GLN A 15 -9.72 7.98 -11.65
CA GLN A 15 -10.48 6.93 -12.35
C GLN A 15 -10.77 5.70 -11.49
N GLY A 16 -10.34 5.71 -10.22
CA GLY A 16 -10.64 4.65 -9.27
C GLY A 16 -9.76 3.40 -9.43
N VAL A 17 -8.47 3.56 -9.78
CA VAL A 17 -7.49 2.46 -9.87
C VAL A 17 -7.33 1.70 -8.54
N ALA A 18 -7.32 2.43 -7.41
CA ALA A 18 -7.11 1.83 -6.09
C ALA A 18 -8.22 0.86 -5.67
N THR A 19 -9.48 1.17 -6.00
CA THR A 19 -10.63 0.41 -5.48
C THR A 19 -10.69 -1.04 -5.99
N PRO A 20 -10.59 -1.33 -7.29
CA PRO A 20 -10.46 -2.72 -7.76
C PRO A 20 -9.23 -3.41 -7.17
N GLY A 21 -8.15 -2.67 -7.00
CA GLY A 21 -6.94 -3.12 -6.32
C GLY A 21 -7.17 -3.64 -4.91
N ASP A 22 -7.85 -2.83 -4.09
CA ASP A 22 -8.23 -3.18 -2.71
C ASP A 22 -9.12 -4.42 -2.68
N ILE A 23 -10.03 -4.56 -3.66
CA ILE A 23 -10.91 -5.72 -3.75
C ILE A 23 -10.11 -6.97 -4.13
N PHE A 24 -9.25 -6.91 -5.15
CA PHE A 24 -8.37 -8.03 -5.50
C PHE A 24 -7.50 -8.46 -4.31
N ALA A 25 -6.83 -7.52 -3.66
CA ALA A 25 -5.99 -7.79 -2.49
C ALA A 25 -6.78 -8.49 -1.37
N LYS A 26 -8.00 -8.02 -1.07
CA LYS A 26 -8.88 -8.65 -0.07
C LYS A 26 -9.32 -10.06 -0.48
N ILE A 27 -9.71 -10.27 -1.74
CA ILE A 27 -10.12 -11.59 -2.23
C ILE A 27 -8.94 -12.57 -2.13
N PHE A 28 -7.77 -12.19 -2.62
CA PHE A 28 -6.58 -13.04 -2.61
C PHE A 28 -6.18 -13.41 -1.17
N ALA A 29 -6.12 -12.43 -0.27
CA ALA A 29 -5.79 -12.66 1.13
C ALA A 29 -6.83 -13.53 1.87
N ARG A 30 -8.14 -13.34 1.61
CA ARG A 30 -9.23 -14.16 2.16
C ARG A 30 -9.28 -15.59 1.57
N ARG A 31 -8.64 -15.82 0.42
CA ARG A 31 -8.44 -17.15 -0.19
C ARG A 31 -7.17 -17.84 0.30
N GLY A 32 -6.45 -17.24 1.25
CA GLY A 32 -5.21 -17.80 1.78
C GLY A 32 -4.04 -17.71 0.82
N LEU A 33 -4.04 -16.70 -0.04
CA LEU A 33 -2.91 -16.39 -0.91
C LEU A 33 -2.12 -15.22 -0.35
N HIS A 34 -0.81 -15.32 -0.45
CA HIS A 34 0.07 -14.20 -0.17
C HIS A 34 -0.07 -13.14 -1.25
N ILE A 35 0.16 -11.88 -0.90
CA ILE A 35 0.15 -10.77 -1.86
C ILE A 35 1.36 -9.85 -1.65
N SER A 36 1.81 -9.25 -2.74
CA SER A 36 2.65 -8.05 -2.77
C SER A 36 2.03 -7.07 -3.75
N ALA A 37 1.60 -5.91 -3.25
CA ALA A 37 0.97 -4.88 -4.05
C ALA A 37 1.73 -3.55 -3.94
N TYR A 38 1.91 -2.89 -5.09
CA TYR A 38 2.55 -1.59 -5.17
C TYR A 38 1.79 -0.67 -6.12
N ASN A 39 1.56 0.57 -5.67
CA ASN A 39 0.89 1.60 -6.45
C ASN A 39 1.90 2.65 -6.91
N ALA A 40 2.25 2.65 -8.19
CA ALA A 40 3.09 3.69 -8.78
C ALA A 40 2.22 4.88 -9.20
N TYR A 41 2.45 6.04 -8.60
CA TYR A 41 1.76 7.29 -8.93
C TYR A 41 2.76 8.44 -9.17
N GLN A 42 2.24 9.57 -9.65
CA GLN A 42 2.98 10.81 -9.85
C GLN A 42 2.61 11.82 -8.75
N SER A 43 3.46 12.81 -8.52
CA SER A 43 3.21 13.88 -7.53
C SER A 43 2.16 14.90 -8.02
N ILE A 44 0.97 14.41 -8.39
CA ILE A 44 -0.16 15.18 -8.93
C ILE A 44 -1.46 14.60 -8.36
N ILE A 45 -2.37 15.47 -7.89
CA ILE A 45 -3.61 15.07 -7.22
C ILE A 45 -4.69 14.54 -8.21
N ARG A 46 -4.73 15.06 -9.44
CA ARG A 46 -5.68 14.65 -10.48
C ARG A 46 -4.99 14.52 -11.83
N GLY A 47 -5.38 13.52 -12.61
CA GLY A 47 -4.73 13.22 -13.88
C GLY A 47 -3.44 12.40 -13.66
N GLY A 48 -2.50 12.55 -14.59
CA GLY A 48 -1.31 11.70 -14.62
C GLY A 48 -1.63 10.22 -14.87
N HIS A 49 -0.61 9.37 -14.84
CA HIS A 49 -0.77 7.93 -14.94
C HIS A 49 -0.46 7.27 -13.59
N THR A 50 -1.39 6.46 -13.11
CA THR A 50 -1.26 5.60 -11.95
C THR A 50 -1.24 4.15 -12.40
N PHE A 51 -0.39 3.34 -11.80
CA PHE A 51 -0.24 1.93 -12.11
C PHE A 51 -0.13 1.11 -10.84
N LEU A 52 -1.20 0.39 -10.52
CA LEU A 52 -1.23 -0.53 -9.41
C LEU A 52 -0.87 -1.93 -9.91
N THR A 53 0.06 -2.58 -9.23
CA THR A 53 0.41 -3.98 -9.46
C THR A 53 0.13 -4.79 -8.20
N ILE A 54 -0.37 -6.01 -8.37
CA ILE A 54 -0.61 -6.98 -7.31
C ILE A 54 -0.09 -8.32 -7.81
N ARG A 55 0.90 -8.89 -7.13
CA ARG A 55 1.31 -10.27 -7.32
C ARG A 55 0.79 -11.12 -6.18
N THR A 56 0.33 -12.34 -6.50
CA THR A 56 -0.20 -13.27 -5.53
C THR A 56 0.27 -14.70 -5.77
N GLY A 57 0.32 -15.53 -4.73
CA GLY A 57 0.76 -16.93 -4.78
C GLY A 57 0.39 -17.70 -3.50
N ILE A 58 0.53 -19.03 -3.53
CA ILE A 58 0.37 -19.88 -2.34
C ILE A 58 1.56 -19.68 -1.40
N GLU A 59 2.76 -19.62 -1.95
CA GLU A 59 3.97 -19.28 -1.22
C GLU A 59 4.06 -17.76 -1.02
N GLU A 60 4.93 -17.37 -0.08
CA GLU A 60 5.20 -15.97 0.21
C GLU A 60 5.66 -15.20 -1.03
N VAL A 61 5.05 -14.03 -1.24
CA VAL A 61 5.39 -13.13 -2.35
C VAL A 61 6.13 -11.94 -1.79
N THR A 62 7.44 -11.88 -2.05
CA THR A 62 8.32 -10.83 -1.51
C THR A 62 8.51 -9.63 -2.45
N CYS A 63 8.04 -9.71 -3.71
CA CYS A 63 8.10 -8.59 -4.65
C CYS A 63 6.98 -8.63 -5.69
N PHE A 64 6.70 -7.49 -6.32
CA PHE A 64 5.69 -7.38 -7.39
C PHE A 64 6.18 -7.93 -8.74
N GLY A 65 7.50 -7.95 -8.95
CA GLY A 65 8.25 -8.42 -10.14
C GLY A 65 7.76 -7.92 -11.51
N ASP A 66 8.32 -8.49 -12.59
CA ASP A 66 8.25 -7.85 -13.92
C ASP A 66 7.14 -8.36 -14.85
N ARG A 67 6.69 -9.60 -14.64
CA ARG A 67 5.63 -10.21 -15.44
C ARG A 67 4.24 -9.77 -14.97
N ILE A 68 3.36 -9.51 -15.94
CA ILE A 68 1.93 -9.21 -15.76
C ILE A 68 1.13 -10.30 -16.47
N ASP A 69 0.23 -10.97 -15.75
CA ASP A 69 -0.67 -12.00 -16.30
C ASP A 69 -2.01 -11.43 -16.73
N LEU A 70 -2.49 -10.41 -16.01
CA LEU A 70 -3.71 -9.69 -16.31
C LEU A 70 -3.48 -8.18 -16.26
N LEU A 71 -3.80 -7.48 -17.35
CA LEU A 71 -3.82 -6.02 -17.40
C LEU A 71 -5.25 -5.50 -17.52
N ILE A 72 -5.61 -4.54 -16.66
CA ILE A 72 -6.87 -3.79 -16.71
C ILE A 72 -6.56 -2.31 -16.97
N PRO A 73 -6.52 -1.87 -18.24
CA PRO A 73 -6.35 -0.47 -18.56
C PRO A 73 -7.71 0.26 -18.50
N LEU A 74 -7.77 1.33 -17.71
CA LEU A 74 -8.98 2.15 -17.53
C LEU A 74 -9.10 3.30 -18.54
N ASN A 75 -8.06 3.54 -19.33
CA ASN A 75 -8.03 4.54 -20.39
C ASN A 75 -7.05 4.13 -21.51
N GLN A 76 -7.05 4.91 -22.60
CA GLN A 76 -6.17 4.68 -23.75
C GLN A 76 -4.67 4.80 -23.38
N ASP A 77 -4.29 5.82 -22.61
CA ASP A 77 -2.90 6.02 -22.18
C ASP A 77 -2.32 4.80 -21.43
N SER A 78 -3.14 4.13 -20.61
CA SER A 78 -2.74 2.93 -19.87
C SER A 78 -2.46 1.74 -20.78
N ILE A 79 -3.29 1.51 -21.79
CA ILE A 79 -3.04 0.41 -22.72
C ILE A 79 -1.83 0.73 -23.61
N ASP A 80 -1.67 1.98 -24.04
CA ASP A 80 -0.56 2.39 -24.91
C ASP A 80 0.80 2.20 -24.21
N ARG A 81 0.86 2.46 -22.90
CA ARG A 81 2.07 2.28 -22.09
C ARG A 81 2.42 0.81 -21.85
N HIS A 82 1.43 -0.01 -21.53
CA HIS A 82 1.67 -1.31 -20.86
C HIS A 82 1.37 -2.53 -21.73
N LEU A 83 0.67 -2.37 -22.87
CA LEU A 83 0.33 -3.48 -23.76
C LEU A 83 1.58 -4.22 -24.27
N GLY A 84 2.69 -3.52 -24.48
CA GLY A 84 3.96 -4.11 -24.91
C GLY A 84 4.64 -5.02 -23.89
N LEU A 85 4.23 -4.94 -22.61
CA LEU A 85 4.73 -5.78 -21.51
C LEU A 85 4.03 -7.14 -21.44
N MET A 86 2.85 -7.26 -22.07
CA MET A 86 2.02 -8.45 -22.02
C MET A 86 2.67 -9.60 -22.82
N GLN A 87 2.74 -10.78 -22.21
CA GLN A 87 3.38 -11.97 -22.77
C GLN A 87 2.35 -13.01 -23.22
N SER A 88 2.81 -14.07 -23.88
CA SER A 88 1.93 -15.18 -24.26
C SER A 88 1.27 -15.82 -23.03
N GLY A 89 -0.04 -16.08 -23.11
CA GLY A 89 -0.84 -16.59 -22.00
C GLY A 89 -1.39 -15.53 -21.04
N SER A 90 -1.06 -14.25 -21.25
CA SER A 90 -1.64 -13.15 -20.49
C SER A 90 -2.97 -12.68 -21.09
N ALA A 91 -3.76 -11.90 -20.33
CA ALA A 91 -5.00 -11.31 -20.79
C ALA A 91 -5.06 -9.80 -20.53
N ILE A 92 -5.80 -9.09 -21.36
CA ILE A 92 -6.07 -7.65 -21.23
C ILE A 92 -7.57 -7.44 -21.20
N VAL A 93 -8.13 -7.05 -20.06
CA VAL A 93 -9.57 -6.78 -19.88
C VAL A 93 -9.79 -5.28 -19.91
N TYR A 94 -10.49 -4.79 -20.94
CA TYR A 94 -10.61 -3.35 -21.20
C TYR A 94 -12.00 -2.97 -21.71
N ASN A 95 -12.33 -1.68 -21.64
CA ASN A 95 -13.56 -1.15 -22.22
C ASN A 95 -13.45 -1.09 -23.75
N GLY A 96 -14.12 -2.03 -24.43
CA GLY A 96 -14.10 -2.15 -25.89
C GLY A 96 -14.78 -0.99 -26.62
N ASP A 97 -15.64 -0.22 -25.94
CA ASP A 97 -16.31 0.95 -26.51
C ASP A 97 -15.38 2.18 -26.57
N ALA A 98 -14.37 2.23 -25.70
CA ALA A 98 -13.57 3.43 -25.47
C ALA A 98 -12.08 3.27 -25.80
N ILE A 99 -11.54 2.05 -25.69
CA ILE A 99 -10.11 1.76 -25.80
C ILE A 99 -9.86 0.95 -27.07
N LYS A 100 -8.86 1.38 -27.85
CA LYS A 100 -8.40 0.71 -29.07
C LYS A 100 -6.98 0.18 -28.84
N PRO A 101 -6.80 -1.13 -28.63
CA PRO A 101 -5.47 -1.69 -28.46
C PRO A 101 -4.60 -1.47 -29.70
N GLY A 102 -3.33 -1.12 -29.49
CA GLY A 102 -2.32 -1.08 -30.54
C GLY A 102 -1.77 -2.47 -30.90
N ALA A 103 -0.66 -2.48 -31.63
CA ALA A 103 0.09 -3.71 -31.87
C ALA A 103 0.61 -4.31 -30.56
N HIS A 104 0.50 -5.62 -30.41
CA HIS A 104 0.91 -6.35 -29.21
C HIS A 104 1.63 -7.65 -29.58
N ARG A 105 2.35 -8.23 -28.62
CA ARG A 105 3.05 -9.49 -28.81
C ARG A 105 2.04 -10.62 -29.02
N PRO A 106 2.30 -11.59 -29.93
CA PRO A 106 1.37 -12.68 -30.16
C PRO A 106 1.20 -13.55 -28.91
N GLY A 107 -0.02 -14.04 -28.70
CA GLY A 107 -0.37 -14.95 -27.60
C GLY A 107 -0.97 -14.31 -26.36
N ALA A 108 -1.07 -12.98 -26.28
CA ALA A 108 -1.89 -12.31 -25.29
C ALA A 108 -3.36 -12.25 -25.75
N GLN A 109 -4.31 -12.48 -24.84
CA GLN A 109 -5.74 -12.46 -25.12
C GLN A 109 -6.31 -11.05 -24.90
N LEU A 110 -6.84 -10.44 -25.95
CA LEU A 110 -7.62 -9.21 -25.84
C LEU A 110 -9.06 -9.54 -25.43
N CYS A 111 -9.52 -8.94 -24.33
CA CYS A 111 -10.84 -9.17 -23.73
C CYS A 111 -11.64 -7.86 -23.71
N PRO A 112 -12.24 -7.43 -24.84
CA PRO A 112 -13.05 -6.23 -24.90
C PRO A 112 -14.40 -6.43 -24.20
N LEU A 113 -14.70 -5.59 -23.21
CA LEU A 113 -16.00 -5.51 -22.57
C LEU A 113 -16.88 -4.47 -23.28
N PRO A 114 -18.10 -4.81 -23.73
CA PRO A 114 -19.08 -3.86 -24.26
C PRO A 114 -19.76 -3.12 -23.10
N VAL A 115 -19.01 -2.24 -22.43
CA VAL A 115 -19.41 -1.56 -21.19
C VAL A 115 -20.75 -0.84 -21.36
N ASN A 116 -20.95 -0.10 -22.46
CA ASN A 116 -22.20 0.62 -22.72
C ASN A 116 -23.42 -0.30 -22.78
N GLN A 117 -23.26 -1.51 -23.32
CA GLN A 117 -24.34 -2.49 -23.40
C GLN A 117 -24.61 -3.10 -22.02
N LEU A 118 -23.56 -3.52 -21.30
CA LEU A 118 -23.68 -4.19 -20.00
C LEU A 118 -24.13 -3.24 -18.89
N SER A 119 -23.75 -1.97 -18.95
CA SER A 119 -24.14 -0.94 -17.98
C SER A 119 -25.46 -0.25 -18.31
N LYS A 120 -26.21 -0.74 -19.31
CA LYS A 120 -27.48 -0.14 -19.80
C LYS A 120 -27.31 1.35 -20.16
N GLY A 121 -26.18 1.71 -20.76
CA GLY A 121 -25.85 3.08 -21.19
C GLY A 121 -25.30 3.99 -20.09
N SER A 122 -25.06 3.48 -18.88
CA SER A 122 -24.41 4.24 -17.82
C SER A 122 -22.94 4.51 -18.17
N ARG A 123 -22.52 5.76 -17.99
CA ARG A 123 -21.13 6.23 -18.20
C ARG A 123 -20.32 6.24 -16.90
N SER A 124 -20.79 5.53 -15.87
CA SER A 124 -20.13 5.49 -14.58
C SER A 124 -18.80 4.74 -14.68
N LYS A 125 -17.70 5.44 -14.37
CA LYS A 125 -16.36 4.82 -14.29
C LYS A 125 -16.30 3.71 -13.23
N VAL A 126 -17.12 3.81 -12.18
CA VAL A 126 -17.19 2.81 -11.10
C VAL A 126 -17.78 1.50 -11.63
N GLU A 127 -18.79 1.58 -12.49
CA GLU A 127 -19.43 0.40 -13.08
C GLU A 127 -18.50 -0.29 -14.08
N GLN A 128 -17.77 0.48 -14.90
CA GLN A 128 -16.70 -0.08 -15.75
C GLN A 128 -15.69 -0.87 -14.93
N ASN A 129 -15.22 -0.30 -13.81
CA ASN A 129 -14.26 -0.96 -12.94
C ASN A 129 -14.84 -2.25 -12.33
N THR A 130 -16.12 -2.24 -11.98
CA THR A 130 -16.84 -3.39 -11.42
C THR A 130 -17.00 -4.51 -12.45
N LEU A 131 -17.35 -4.17 -13.69
CA LEU A 131 -17.43 -5.12 -14.82
C LEU A 131 -16.07 -5.77 -15.09
N ALA A 132 -15.00 -4.96 -15.17
CA ALA A 132 -13.65 -5.45 -15.42
C ALA A 132 -13.16 -6.37 -14.29
N LEU A 133 -13.43 -6.01 -13.04
CA LEU A 133 -13.11 -6.81 -11.86
C LEU A 133 -13.83 -8.17 -11.88
N ALA A 134 -15.15 -8.17 -12.12
CA ALA A 134 -15.92 -9.41 -12.17
C ALA A 134 -15.51 -10.33 -13.31
N ALA A 135 -15.30 -9.77 -14.50
CA ALA A 135 -14.78 -10.50 -15.66
C ALA A 135 -13.41 -11.14 -15.36
N SER A 136 -12.52 -10.37 -14.73
CA SER A 136 -11.19 -10.84 -14.37
C SER A 136 -11.21 -11.99 -13.37
N LEU A 137 -12.04 -11.89 -12.32
CA LEU A 137 -12.18 -12.95 -11.31
C LEU A 137 -12.79 -14.22 -11.91
N GLN A 138 -13.75 -14.09 -12.81
CA GLN A 138 -14.29 -15.22 -13.56
C GLN A 138 -13.19 -15.92 -14.38
N MET A 139 -12.38 -15.16 -15.11
CA MET A 139 -11.30 -15.72 -15.92
C MET A 139 -10.23 -16.41 -15.05
N MET A 140 -10.04 -15.95 -13.81
CA MET A 140 -9.16 -16.55 -12.80
C MET A 140 -9.75 -17.81 -12.15
N GLY A 141 -10.98 -18.22 -12.50
CA GLY A 141 -11.65 -19.35 -11.87
C GLY A 141 -12.04 -19.10 -10.42
N VAL A 142 -12.29 -17.84 -10.04
CA VAL A 142 -12.85 -17.47 -8.74
C VAL A 142 -14.37 -17.41 -8.86
N ASP A 143 -15.09 -18.03 -7.92
CA ASP A 143 -16.55 -17.96 -7.84
C ASP A 143 -17.04 -16.52 -7.63
N PHE A 144 -18.34 -16.26 -7.86
CA PHE A 144 -18.88 -14.91 -7.78
C PHE A 144 -19.06 -14.43 -6.33
N GLU A 145 -19.31 -15.35 -5.41
CA GLU A 145 -19.69 -15.11 -4.03
C GLU A 145 -18.67 -14.24 -3.26
N PRO A 146 -17.34 -14.48 -3.34
CA PRO A 146 -16.35 -13.60 -2.70
C PRO A 146 -16.41 -12.14 -3.17
N LEU A 147 -16.70 -11.91 -4.46
CA LEU A 147 -16.88 -10.55 -4.98
C LEU A 147 -18.16 -9.92 -4.44
N ALA A 148 -19.25 -10.68 -4.41
CA ALA A 148 -20.54 -10.22 -3.91
C ALA A 148 -20.48 -9.81 -2.43
N GLU A 149 -19.78 -10.58 -1.59
CA GLU A 149 -19.55 -10.26 -0.18
C GLU A 149 -18.84 -8.91 -0.03
N ILE A 150 -17.73 -8.70 -0.74
CA ILE A 150 -16.93 -7.48 -0.61
C ILE A 150 -17.68 -6.25 -1.17
N LEU A 151 -18.38 -6.38 -2.29
CA LEU A 151 -19.21 -5.29 -2.82
C LEU A 151 -20.34 -4.94 -1.83
N THR A 152 -20.92 -5.93 -1.18
CA THR A 152 -21.94 -5.72 -0.13
C THR A 152 -21.34 -4.96 1.05
N GLU A 153 -20.20 -5.39 1.59
CA GLU A 153 -19.49 -4.70 2.68
C GLU A 153 -19.18 -3.24 2.31
N GLN A 154 -18.72 -2.99 1.08
CA GLN A 154 -18.31 -1.66 0.63
C GLN A 154 -19.50 -0.70 0.47
N PHE A 155 -20.63 -1.18 -0.06
CA PHE A 155 -21.77 -0.34 -0.39
C PHE A 155 -22.91 -0.38 0.63
N MET A 156 -22.84 -1.23 1.67
CA MET A 156 -23.91 -1.37 2.68
C MET A 156 -24.34 -0.04 3.29
N ARG A 157 -23.38 0.87 3.55
CA ARG A 157 -23.66 2.20 4.13
C ARG A 157 -24.41 3.14 3.18
N LYS A 158 -24.43 2.84 1.88
CA LYS A 158 -25.15 3.62 0.84
C LYS A 158 -26.57 3.09 0.58
N GLY A 159 -26.98 2.00 1.23
CA GLY A 159 -28.32 1.43 1.14
C GLY A 159 -28.44 0.24 0.18
N SER A 160 -29.45 -0.60 0.41
CA SER A 160 -29.67 -1.89 -0.27
C SER A 160 -29.85 -1.78 -1.78
N LYS A 161 -30.46 -0.69 -2.26
CA LYS A 161 -30.64 -0.45 -3.70
C LYS A 161 -29.29 -0.32 -4.43
N VAL A 162 -28.38 0.48 -3.88
CA VAL A 162 -27.03 0.68 -4.46
C VAL A 162 -26.23 -0.62 -4.43
N VAL A 163 -26.36 -1.42 -3.37
CA VAL A 163 -25.73 -2.74 -3.29
C VAL A 163 -26.24 -3.64 -4.42
N THR A 164 -27.56 -3.77 -4.57
CA THR A 164 -28.18 -4.62 -5.59
C THR A 164 -27.75 -4.20 -7.00
N GLU A 165 -27.77 -2.90 -7.30
CA GLU A 165 -27.34 -2.36 -8.60
C GLU A 165 -25.87 -2.70 -8.91
N ASN A 166 -24.96 -2.61 -7.93
CA ASN A 166 -23.55 -2.97 -8.14
C ASN A 166 -23.36 -4.49 -8.28
N LEU A 167 -24.13 -5.30 -7.55
CA LEU A 167 -24.10 -6.77 -7.69
C LEU A 167 -24.62 -7.23 -9.06
N ASP A 168 -25.71 -6.64 -9.55
CA ASP A 168 -26.25 -6.94 -10.87
C ASP A 168 -25.22 -6.62 -11.97
N ILE A 169 -24.56 -5.45 -11.87
CA ILE A 169 -23.51 -5.06 -12.81
C ILE A 169 -22.31 -6.01 -12.73
N ALA A 170 -21.88 -6.38 -11.53
CA ALA A 170 -20.81 -7.35 -11.36
C ALA A 170 -21.18 -8.70 -11.99
N ARG A 171 -22.42 -9.18 -11.78
CA ARG A 171 -22.90 -10.45 -12.35
C ARG A 171 -22.88 -10.43 -13.87
N LEU A 172 -23.33 -9.33 -14.49
CA LEU A 172 -23.27 -9.16 -15.95
C LEU A 172 -21.84 -9.25 -16.49
N GLY A 173 -20.86 -8.65 -15.81
CA GLY A 173 -19.45 -8.76 -16.18
C GLY A 173 -18.89 -10.17 -16.03
N TYR A 174 -19.27 -10.86 -14.96
CA TYR A 174 -18.91 -12.25 -14.70
C TYR A 174 -19.44 -13.19 -15.78
N ASP A 175 -20.74 -13.15 -16.05
CA ASP A 175 -21.41 -14.02 -17.01
C ASP A 175 -20.93 -13.74 -18.45
N TYR A 176 -20.70 -12.46 -18.78
CA TYR A 176 -20.14 -12.09 -20.08
C TYR A 176 -18.75 -12.69 -20.29
N ALA A 177 -17.86 -12.60 -19.29
CA ALA A 177 -16.54 -13.19 -19.38
C ALA A 177 -16.59 -14.71 -19.56
N SER A 178 -17.49 -15.39 -18.82
CA SER A 178 -17.68 -16.84 -18.95
C SER A 178 -18.11 -17.28 -20.34
N ALA A 179 -18.87 -16.45 -21.06
CA ALA A 179 -19.35 -16.76 -22.39
C ALA A 179 -18.38 -16.36 -23.52
N ASN A 180 -17.54 -15.34 -23.29
CA ASN A 180 -16.80 -14.68 -24.37
C ASN A 180 -15.27 -14.75 -24.24
N PHE A 181 -14.73 -15.00 -23.05
CA PHE A 181 -13.30 -15.00 -22.79
C PHE A 181 -12.81 -16.39 -22.38
N ARG A 182 -11.60 -16.73 -22.81
CA ARG A 182 -10.94 -17.96 -22.39
C ARG A 182 -10.41 -17.78 -20.97
N PRO A 183 -10.76 -18.67 -20.02
CA PRO A 183 -10.20 -18.62 -18.66
C PRO A 183 -8.70 -18.92 -18.67
N PHE A 184 -8.02 -18.49 -17.61
CA PHE A 184 -6.63 -18.89 -17.39
C PHE A 184 -6.55 -20.42 -17.21
N PRO A 185 -5.48 -21.07 -17.70
CA PRO A 185 -5.38 -22.53 -17.65
C PRO A 185 -5.34 -23.08 -16.23
N ASP A 186 -4.80 -22.30 -15.30
CA ASP A 186 -4.69 -22.65 -13.89
C ASP A 186 -5.58 -21.67 -13.09
N PRO A 187 -6.69 -22.14 -12.51
CA PRO A 187 -7.50 -21.34 -11.60
C PRO A 187 -6.70 -20.86 -10.39
N LEU A 188 -7.09 -19.71 -9.83
CA LEU A 188 -6.47 -19.20 -8.60
C LEU A 188 -6.73 -20.16 -7.43
N PRO A 189 -5.66 -20.62 -6.75
CA PRO A 189 -5.79 -21.58 -5.67
C PRO A 189 -6.56 -21.02 -4.47
N MET A 190 -6.94 -21.91 -3.57
CA MET A 190 -7.57 -21.59 -2.30
C MET A 190 -6.92 -22.42 -1.21
N SER A 191 -6.67 -21.78 -0.08
CA SER A 191 -6.16 -22.36 1.16
C SER A 191 -7.16 -22.08 2.29
N ASP A 192 -7.12 -22.87 3.36
CA ASP A 192 -7.92 -22.67 4.57
C ASP A 192 -7.42 -21.48 5.41
N THR A 193 -6.22 -20.97 5.11
CA THR A 193 -5.64 -19.82 5.80
C THR A 193 -6.29 -18.52 5.31
N ARG A 194 -6.39 -17.52 6.19
CA ARG A 194 -6.82 -16.17 5.83
C ARG A 194 -5.79 -15.17 6.31
N TYR A 195 -5.33 -14.33 5.41
CA TYR A 195 -4.37 -13.26 5.72
C TYR A 195 -5.08 -11.91 5.89
N ALA A 196 -4.49 -11.04 6.70
CA ALA A 196 -4.81 -9.61 6.68
C ALA A 196 -4.00 -8.92 5.57
N VAL A 197 -4.48 -7.77 5.10
CA VAL A 197 -3.75 -6.91 4.16
C VAL A 197 -3.35 -5.64 4.90
N LEU A 198 -2.04 -5.41 5.04
CA LEU A 198 -1.48 -4.24 5.70
C LEU A 198 -0.56 -3.48 4.75
N SER A 199 -0.45 -2.17 4.94
CA SER A 199 0.66 -1.38 4.38
C SER A 199 1.75 -1.19 5.41
N GLY A 200 2.98 -0.91 4.97
CA GLY A 200 4.10 -0.63 5.89
C GLY A 200 3.83 0.56 6.80
N ASN A 201 3.20 1.63 6.30
CA ASN A 201 2.77 2.76 7.13
C ASN A 201 1.83 2.36 8.28
N ILE A 202 0.89 1.44 8.01
CA ILE A 202 -0.02 0.93 9.05
C ILE A 202 0.76 0.03 10.02
N ALA A 203 1.63 -0.84 9.52
CA ALA A 203 2.46 -1.72 10.33
C ALA A 203 3.37 -0.93 11.29
N LEU A 204 4.07 0.10 10.80
CA LEU A 204 4.88 1.03 11.60
C LEU A 204 4.05 1.70 12.71
N ALA A 205 2.84 2.15 12.38
CA ALA A 205 1.98 2.82 13.33
C ALA A 205 1.44 1.86 14.41
N MET A 206 1.00 0.66 13.99
CA MET A 206 0.60 -0.43 14.89
C MET A 206 1.74 -0.85 15.80
N GLY A 207 2.96 -0.96 15.26
CA GLY A 207 4.18 -1.27 16.00
C GLY A 207 4.46 -0.22 17.07
N GLY A 208 4.26 1.07 16.78
CA GLY A 208 4.37 2.14 17.77
C GLY A 208 3.33 2.03 18.90
N ALA A 209 2.08 1.68 18.57
CA ALA A 209 1.06 1.44 19.57
C ALA A 209 1.37 0.20 20.44
N ALA A 210 1.85 -0.89 19.83
CA ALA A 210 2.32 -2.09 20.54
C ALA A 210 3.53 -1.80 21.42
N ALA A 211 4.44 -0.93 20.96
CA ALA A 211 5.57 -0.44 21.74
C ALA A 211 5.16 0.48 22.91
N GLY A 212 3.87 0.76 23.11
CA GLY A 212 3.41 1.61 24.21
C GLY A 212 3.69 3.10 24.01
N VAL A 213 3.87 3.58 22.77
CA VAL A 213 3.95 5.01 22.46
C VAL A 213 2.73 5.74 23.04
N LYS A 214 2.97 6.84 23.75
CA LYS A 214 1.92 7.71 24.31
C LYS A 214 1.91 9.11 23.73
N PHE A 215 2.94 9.48 22.98
CA PHE A 215 3.01 10.74 22.26
C PHE A 215 3.53 10.52 20.84
N TYR A 216 2.73 10.89 19.85
CA TYR A 216 3.13 10.89 18.45
C TYR A 216 2.95 12.28 17.85
N CYS A 217 3.98 12.80 17.20
CA CYS A 217 3.90 14.06 16.47
C CYS A 217 4.49 13.92 15.07
N ALA A 218 3.94 14.67 14.12
CA ALA A 218 4.43 14.67 12.75
C ALA A 218 4.06 15.96 12.01
N TYR A 219 4.86 16.27 10.99
CA TYR A 219 4.52 17.18 9.91
C TYR A 219 4.22 16.33 8.67
N PRO A 220 3.10 16.53 7.95
CA PRO A 220 2.75 15.68 6.82
C PRO A 220 3.78 15.77 5.70
N MET A 221 4.44 14.65 5.39
CA MET A 221 5.35 14.53 4.26
C MET A 221 5.24 13.13 3.63
N SER A 222 5.09 13.07 2.31
CA SER A 222 5.13 11.77 1.60
C SER A 222 6.51 11.13 1.73
N PRO A 223 6.62 9.83 2.05
CA PRO A 223 5.55 8.82 2.14
C PRO A 223 5.10 8.50 3.58
N SER A 224 5.58 9.21 4.61
CA SER A 224 5.35 8.83 6.02
C SER A 224 3.98 9.21 6.58
N THR A 225 3.21 10.06 5.89
CA THR A 225 1.90 10.55 6.37
C THR A 225 0.90 9.44 6.72
N GLY A 226 1.03 8.25 6.13
CA GLY A 226 0.18 7.11 6.49
C GLY A 226 0.29 6.70 7.96
N VAL A 227 1.46 6.88 8.59
CA VAL A 227 1.67 6.64 10.02
C VAL A 227 0.81 7.61 10.85
N LEU A 228 0.85 8.91 10.51
CA LEU A 228 0.03 9.94 11.16
C LEU A 228 -1.46 9.66 11.03
N HIS A 229 -1.93 9.26 9.84
CA HIS A 229 -3.34 8.95 9.63
C HIS A 229 -3.81 7.80 10.53
N TRP A 230 -3.04 6.72 10.62
CA TRP A 230 -3.39 5.60 11.49
C TRP A 230 -3.35 6.01 12.96
N MET A 231 -2.30 6.68 13.41
CA MET A 231 -2.17 7.16 14.78
C MET A 231 -3.33 8.07 15.18
N ALA A 232 -3.69 9.04 14.33
CA ALA A 232 -4.79 9.96 14.59
C ALA A 232 -6.15 9.24 14.65
N ALA A 233 -6.39 8.27 13.76
CA ALA A 233 -7.64 7.51 13.72
C ALA A 233 -7.85 6.64 14.98
N HIS A 234 -6.77 6.13 15.57
CA HIS A 234 -6.82 5.21 16.72
C HIS A 234 -6.36 5.86 18.04
N ALA A 235 -6.04 7.16 18.04
CA ALA A 235 -5.47 7.90 19.16
C ALA A 235 -6.24 7.71 20.47
N ARG A 236 -7.58 7.82 20.40
CA ARG A 236 -8.45 7.70 21.58
C ARG A 236 -8.48 6.28 22.14
N GLU A 237 -8.51 5.28 21.27
CA GLU A 237 -8.61 3.86 21.65
C GLU A 237 -7.29 3.36 22.24
N ALA A 238 -6.15 3.78 21.66
CA ALA A 238 -4.82 3.41 22.11
C ALA A 238 -4.26 4.32 23.24
N GLY A 239 -4.97 5.40 23.59
CA GLY A 239 -4.53 6.37 24.60
C GLY A 239 -3.26 7.11 24.20
N ILE A 240 -3.16 7.53 22.93
CA ILE A 240 -2.00 8.20 22.34
C ILE A 240 -2.35 9.67 22.10
N MET A 241 -1.50 10.59 22.56
CA MET A 241 -1.60 11.99 22.18
C MET A 241 -0.99 12.17 20.79
N VAL A 242 -1.80 12.59 19.83
CA VAL A 242 -1.36 12.86 18.45
C VAL A 242 -1.36 14.37 18.18
N ARG A 243 -0.26 14.87 17.63
CA ARG A 243 -0.11 16.29 17.24
C ARG A 243 0.42 16.41 15.82
N GLN A 244 -0.34 17.08 14.96
CA GLN A 244 0.22 17.66 13.75
C GLN A 244 0.88 18.98 14.13
N VAL A 245 2.16 19.12 13.80
CA VAL A 245 3.01 20.26 14.18
C VAL A 245 3.29 21.11 12.94
N GLU A 246 3.78 22.34 13.14
CA GLU A 246 4.02 23.32 12.08
C GLU A 246 5.17 22.96 11.10
N ASP A 247 6.20 22.27 11.59
CA ASP A 247 7.36 21.81 10.82
C ASP A 247 8.12 20.68 11.56
N GLU A 248 9.12 20.08 10.91
CA GLU A 248 9.92 19.00 11.49
C GLU A 248 10.81 19.41 12.67
N ILE A 249 11.17 20.70 12.81
CA ILE A 249 11.90 21.20 13.98
C ILE A 249 11.00 21.17 15.21
N GLY A 250 9.75 21.63 15.08
CA GLY A 250 8.73 21.51 16.12
C GLY A 250 8.44 20.06 16.45
N VAL A 251 8.33 19.18 15.45
CA VAL A 251 8.09 17.74 15.64
C VAL A 251 9.14 17.12 16.55
N ILE A 252 10.43 17.22 16.21
CA ILE A 252 11.48 16.54 16.98
C ILE A 252 11.58 17.09 18.40
N ASN A 253 11.47 18.41 18.58
CA ASN A 253 11.57 19.03 19.90
C ASN A 253 10.37 18.69 20.80
N MET A 254 9.16 18.60 20.24
CA MET A 254 7.98 18.13 20.99
C MET A 254 8.09 16.65 21.36
N ALA A 255 8.59 15.79 20.46
CA ALA A 255 8.82 14.38 20.75
C ALA A 255 9.81 14.20 21.90
N ILE A 256 10.93 14.92 21.86
CA ILE A 256 11.95 14.90 22.92
C ILE A 256 11.37 15.42 24.24
N GLY A 257 10.59 16.51 24.22
CA GLY A 257 9.94 17.02 25.43
C GLY A 257 8.98 16.01 26.06
N ALA A 258 8.20 15.29 25.25
CA ALA A 258 7.34 14.22 25.73
C ALA A 258 8.14 13.03 26.29
N ALA A 259 9.23 12.64 25.63
CA ALA A 259 10.14 11.62 26.10
C ALA A 259 10.79 11.98 27.44
N HIS A 260 11.25 13.22 27.58
CA HIS A 260 11.84 13.73 28.82
C HIS A 260 10.83 13.71 29.99
N ALA A 261 9.53 13.88 29.71
CA ALA A 261 8.47 13.75 30.68
C ALA A 261 8.12 12.29 31.06
N GLY A 262 8.75 11.30 30.42
CA GLY A 262 8.60 9.87 30.71
C GLY A 262 7.66 9.11 29.78
N ALA A 263 7.17 9.71 28.69
CA ALA A 263 6.37 9.00 27.68
C ALA A 263 7.26 8.37 26.61
N ARG A 264 6.95 7.16 26.13
CA ARG A 264 7.51 6.72 24.84
C ARG A 264 6.97 7.65 23.75
N ALA A 265 7.87 8.35 23.08
CA ALA A 265 7.56 9.31 22.03
C ALA A 265 8.13 8.86 20.68
N MET A 266 7.35 9.08 19.62
CA MET A 266 7.71 8.69 18.26
C MET A 266 7.28 9.75 17.25
N CYS A 267 8.07 9.93 16.19
CA CYS A 267 7.66 10.71 15.02
C CYS A 267 8.00 9.98 13.72
N ALA A 268 7.38 10.39 12.61
CA ALA A 268 7.70 9.86 11.29
C ALA A 268 7.91 10.99 10.28
N THR A 269 8.90 10.84 9.41
CA THR A 269 9.33 11.82 8.41
C THR A 269 9.95 11.10 7.19
N SER A 270 10.67 11.84 6.35
CA SER A 270 11.42 11.40 5.17
C SER A 270 12.71 12.23 5.09
N GLY A 271 13.67 11.92 4.22
CA GLY A 271 15.00 12.53 4.19
C GLY A 271 15.04 14.06 4.35
N GLY A 272 14.20 14.81 3.62
CA GLY A 272 14.16 16.28 3.72
C GLY A 272 13.74 16.81 5.10
N GLY A 273 12.76 16.16 5.73
CA GLY A 273 12.30 16.52 7.07
C GLY A 273 13.26 16.02 8.15
N PHE A 274 13.86 14.84 7.97
CA PHE A 274 14.92 14.36 8.87
C PHE A 274 16.11 15.32 8.90
N ALA A 275 16.47 15.95 7.77
CA ALA A 275 17.55 16.93 7.72
C ALA A 275 17.34 18.10 8.71
N LEU A 276 16.08 18.55 8.85
CA LEU A 276 15.69 19.59 9.80
C LEU A 276 15.70 19.11 11.25
N MET A 277 15.57 17.81 11.50
CA MET A 277 15.58 17.23 12.84
C MET A 277 16.99 17.01 13.43
N THR A 278 18.04 17.14 12.61
CA THR A 278 19.41 16.74 12.98
C THR A 278 19.96 17.43 14.23
N GLU A 279 19.65 18.71 14.44
CA GLU A 279 20.03 19.44 15.66
C GLU A 279 19.33 18.88 16.90
N GLY A 280 18.01 18.68 16.83
CA GLY A 280 17.21 18.12 17.91
C GLY A 280 17.63 16.69 18.26
N LEU A 281 18.01 15.89 17.26
CA LEU A 281 18.51 14.53 17.48
C LEU A 281 19.81 14.51 18.30
N GLY A 282 20.73 15.44 18.01
CA GLY A 282 21.95 15.63 18.81
C GLY A 282 21.62 16.05 20.25
N MET A 283 20.63 16.92 20.45
CA MET A 283 20.15 17.30 21.78
C MET A 283 19.57 16.10 22.55
N SER A 284 18.75 15.26 21.90
CA SER A 284 18.20 14.02 22.50
C SER A 284 19.32 13.10 23.01
N ALA A 285 20.37 12.91 22.22
CA ALA A 285 21.50 12.08 22.61
C ALA A 285 22.31 12.69 23.77
N MET A 286 22.60 14.01 23.72
CA MET A 286 23.31 14.71 24.79
C MET A 286 22.55 14.67 26.13
N MET A 287 21.22 14.71 26.08
CA MET A 287 20.36 14.64 27.26
C MET A 287 19.98 13.21 27.68
N GLU A 288 20.52 12.19 27.00
CA GLU A 288 20.20 10.78 27.23
C GLU A 288 18.67 10.52 27.26
N THR A 289 17.94 11.20 26.37
CA THR A 289 16.48 11.17 26.30
C THR A 289 16.04 10.35 25.09
N PRO A 290 15.46 9.14 25.27
CA PRO A 290 15.15 8.23 24.18
C PRO A 290 13.99 8.75 23.32
N VAL A 291 14.19 8.77 22.01
CA VAL A 291 13.16 9.09 21.02
C VAL A 291 13.33 8.17 19.80
N VAL A 292 12.22 7.72 19.22
CA VAL A 292 12.26 6.91 17.99
C VAL A 292 11.76 7.75 16.81
N VAL A 293 12.60 7.86 15.78
CA VAL A 293 12.30 8.59 14.55
C VAL A 293 12.20 7.57 13.41
N ILE A 294 11.05 7.54 12.75
CA ILE A 294 10.88 6.76 11.52
C ILE A 294 11.24 7.67 10.35
N ASP A 295 12.26 7.30 9.58
CA ASP A 295 12.56 7.89 8.30
C ASP A 295 12.05 6.96 7.19
N VAL A 296 11.02 7.41 6.47
CA VAL A 296 10.52 6.72 5.29
C VAL A 296 11.20 7.31 4.08
N GLN A 297 12.26 6.64 3.63
CA GLN A 297 13.11 7.11 2.54
C GLN A 297 12.34 7.24 1.22
N ARG A 298 12.70 8.27 0.44
CA ARG A 298 12.20 8.52 -0.91
C ARG A 298 13.33 9.06 -1.77
N ALA A 299 13.18 9.00 -3.09
CA ALA A 299 14.21 9.48 -4.01
C ALA A 299 14.63 10.93 -3.73
N GLY A 300 15.92 11.14 -3.44
CA GLY A 300 16.56 12.43 -3.24
C GLY A 300 17.39 12.87 -4.46
N PRO A 301 18.33 13.84 -4.29
CA PRO A 301 18.50 14.71 -3.13
C PRO A 301 17.48 15.86 -3.11
N SER A 302 17.47 16.64 -2.01
CA SER A 302 16.54 17.77 -1.80
C SER A 302 15.07 17.30 -1.88
N THR A 303 14.21 17.98 -2.65
CA THR A 303 12.84 17.49 -2.90
C THR A 303 12.83 16.14 -3.61
N GLY A 304 13.81 15.91 -4.50
CA GLY A 304 13.96 14.70 -5.29
C GLY A 304 12.69 14.31 -6.05
N VAL A 305 12.29 13.04 -5.93
CA VAL A 305 11.05 12.52 -6.52
C VAL A 305 10.18 11.90 -5.41
N PRO A 306 9.28 12.68 -4.76
CA PRO A 306 8.57 12.27 -3.55
C PRO A 306 7.69 11.01 -3.64
N THR A 307 7.48 10.51 -4.87
CA THR A 307 6.59 9.39 -5.20
C THR A 307 7.35 8.18 -5.74
N LYS A 308 8.69 8.16 -5.59
CA LYS A 308 9.56 7.07 -5.99
C LYS A 308 10.42 6.63 -4.81
N THR A 309 10.60 5.31 -4.71
CA THR A 309 11.44 4.72 -3.67
C THR A 309 12.91 4.92 -3.98
N GLU A 310 13.70 5.10 -2.94
CA GLU A 310 15.15 5.09 -2.92
C GLU A 310 15.57 4.79 -1.48
N GLN A 311 16.74 4.17 -1.29
CA GLN A 311 17.34 3.93 0.03
C GLN A 311 18.62 4.75 0.16
N GLY A 312 18.50 6.07 -0.03
CA GLY A 312 19.62 7.01 -0.15
C GLY A 312 20.04 7.67 1.17
N ASP A 313 19.25 7.57 2.23
CA ASP A 313 19.39 8.43 3.40
C ASP A 313 20.34 7.87 4.47
N LEU A 314 20.88 6.65 4.30
CA LEU A 314 21.78 6.02 5.28
C LEU A 314 22.95 6.92 5.70
N TRP A 315 23.58 7.61 4.76
CA TRP A 315 24.68 8.54 5.07
C TRP A 315 24.23 9.75 5.88
N GLN A 316 23.04 10.27 5.61
CA GLN A 316 22.44 11.35 6.39
C GLN A 316 22.14 10.90 7.82
N MET A 317 21.67 9.67 8.01
CA MET A 317 21.40 9.10 9.34
C MET A 317 22.70 8.87 10.13
N LEU A 318 23.74 8.33 9.48
CA LEU A 318 25.06 8.12 10.10
C LEU A 318 25.71 9.45 10.51
N GLY A 319 25.61 10.47 9.67
CA GLY A 319 26.13 11.81 9.91
C GLY A 319 25.18 12.78 10.63
N ALA A 320 24.06 12.29 11.17
CA ALA A 320 23.09 13.14 11.86
C ALA A 320 23.69 13.73 13.13
N GLY A 321 23.62 15.06 13.26
CA GLY A 321 24.12 15.84 14.40
C GLY A 321 25.61 16.20 14.31
N PHE A 322 25.99 17.31 14.94
CA PHE A 322 27.40 17.70 15.09
C PHE A 322 28.01 17.08 16.35
N GLY A 323 29.27 16.64 16.27
CA GLY A 323 29.95 15.92 17.35
C GLY A 323 29.67 14.41 17.37
N ASP A 324 30.11 13.74 18.43
CA ASP A 324 30.07 12.28 18.55
C ASP A 324 29.05 11.84 19.60
N PHE A 325 28.12 10.96 19.21
CA PHE A 325 27.14 10.38 20.12
C PHE A 325 26.59 9.04 19.58
N PRO A 326 26.16 8.12 20.48
CA PRO A 326 25.54 6.88 20.08
C PRO A 326 24.13 7.10 19.52
N LYS A 327 23.78 6.34 18.49
CA LYS A 327 22.45 6.27 17.89
C LYS A 327 22.23 4.86 17.37
N ILE A 328 21.00 4.37 17.45
CA ILE A 328 20.63 3.03 16.95
C ILE A 328 19.93 3.21 15.62
N ILE A 329 20.35 2.46 14.62
CA ILE A 329 19.85 2.56 13.25
C ILE A 329 19.47 1.15 12.80
N ALA A 330 18.23 0.96 12.39
CA ALA A 330 17.76 -0.32 11.85
C ALA A 330 16.81 -0.09 10.66
N ALA A 331 16.76 -1.03 9.74
CA ALA A 331 15.90 -0.98 8.56
C ALA A 331 15.05 -2.26 8.51
N PRO A 332 13.72 -2.16 8.37
CA PRO A 332 12.86 -3.32 8.20
C PRO A 332 13.10 -3.96 6.83
N THR A 333 12.97 -5.27 6.77
CA THR A 333 13.17 -6.07 5.55
C THR A 333 11.87 -6.32 4.76
N ASP A 334 10.73 -6.27 5.45
CA ASP A 334 9.40 -6.40 4.86
C ASP A 334 8.34 -5.61 5.66
N ILE A 335 7.07 -5.76 5.30
CA ILE A 335 5.94 -5.05 5.94
C ILE A 335 5.59 -5.62 7.32
N LEU A 336 5.83 -6.91 7.59
CA LEU A 336 5.66 -7.44 8.95
C LEU A 336 6.77 -6.91 9.86
N ASP A 337 8.00 -6.83 9.35
CA ASP A 337 9.15 -6.33 10.07
C ASP A 337 8.97 -4.84 10.44
N CYS A 338 8.27 -4.08 9.60
CA CYS A 338 7.81 -2.73 9.95
C CYS A 338 6.97 -2.67 11.24
N PHE A 339 6.25 -3.74 11.61
CA PHE A 339 5.53 -3.84 12.88
C PHE A 339 6.47 -4.29 14.02
N THR A 340 7.23 -5.37 13.83
CA THR A 340 8.05 -5.99 14.89
C THR A 340 9.27 -5.17 15.28
N LEU A 341 9.86 -4.43 14.34
CA LEU A 341 11.05 -3.62 14.58
C LEU A 341 10.77 -2.41 15.48
N VAL A 342 9.55 -1.86 15.46
CA VAL A 342 9.24 -0.63 16.23
C VAL A 342 9.30 -0.87 17.75
N PRO A 343 8.67 -1.93 18.32
CA PRO A 343 8.86 -2.30 19.72
C PRO A 343 10.31 -2.58 20.09
N GLU A 344 11.04 -3.33 19.25
CA GLU A 344 12.46 -3.62 19.49
C GLU A 344 13.29 -2.34 19.54
N MET A 345 13.09 -1.42 18.60
CA MET A 345 13.77 -0.13 18.56
C MET A 345 13.49 0.69 19.81
N HIS A 346 12.23 0.75 20.28
CA HIS A 346 11.89 1.44 21.53
C HIS A 346 12.57 0.79 22.75
N ASN A 347 12.57 -0.54 22.85
CA ASN A 347 13.23 -1.25 23.94
C ASN A 347 14.75 -1.00 23.96
N LEU A 348 15.39 -0.95 22.79
CA LEU A 348 16.80 -0.61 22.66
C LEU A 348 17.08 0.86 23.00
N ALA A 349 16.29 1.79 22.45
CA ALA A 349 16.42 3.22 22.71
C ALA A 349 16.27 3.53 24.20
N ASP A 350 15.27 2.95 24.88
CA ASP A 350 15.06 3.11 26.32
C ASP A 350 16.21 2.51 27.13
N ARG A 351 16.70 1.32 26.76
CA ARG A 351 17.79 0.63 27.48
C ARG A 351 19.11 1.38 27.40
N PHE A 352 19.43 1.95 26.24
CA PHE A 352 20.69 2.64 25.98
C PHE A 352 20.58 4.16 26.07
N GLN A 353 19.38 4.68 26.35
CA GLN A 353 19.07 6.09 26.53
C GLN A 353 19.61 6.96 25.37
N CYS A 354 19.40 6.51 24.14
CA CYS A 354 19.88 7.17 22.94
C CYS A 354 18.79 7.23 21.87
N PRO A 355 18.90 8.10 20.84
CA PRO A 355 17.95 8.13 19.75
C PRO A 355 17.97 6.83 18.94
N GLY A 356 16.77 6.35 18.59
CA GLY A 356 16.54 5.23 17.68
C GLY A 356 16.00 5.72 16.34
N ILE A 357 16.54 5.19 15.24
CA ILE A 357 16.16 5.58 13.87
C ILE A 357 15.75 4.32 13.10
N ILE A 358 14.53 4.33 12.56
CA ILE A 358 14.01 3.27 11.70
C ILE A 358 14.03 3.77 10.25
N LEU A 359 14.84 3.13 9.39
CA LEU A 359 14.96 3.47 7.97
C LEU A 359 14.04 2.57 7.15
N SER A 360 12.80 2.99 6.97
CA SER A 360 11.90 2.38 5.98
C SER A 360 12.11 3.05 4.62
N ASP A 361 11.30 2.68 3.64
CA ASP A 361 11.31 3.29 2.30
C ASP A 361 9.88 3.36 1.73
N LEU A 362 9.70 4.16 0.69
CA LEU A 362 8.40 4.36 0.05
C LEU A 362 7.76 3.03 -0.41
N LEU A 363 8.56 2.06 -0.89
CA LEU A 363 8.04 0.79 -1.39
C LEU A 363 7.41 -0.02 -0.26
N LEU A 364 8.07 -0.13 0.89
CA LEU A 364 7.49 -0.80 2.07
C LEU A 364 6.32 -0.01 2.65
N SER A 365 6.49 1.31 2.80
CA SER A 365 5.54 2.22 3.44
C SER A 365 4.18 2.29 2.73
N GLU A 366 4.19 2.51 1.41
CA GLU A 366 2.98 2.61 0.58
C GLU A 366 2.57 1.27 -0.05
N GLY A 367 3.51 0.32 -0.12
CA GLY A 367 3.24 -1.05 -0.52
C GLY A 367 2.33 -1.77 0.45
N ARG A 368 1.75 -2.89 0.00
CA ARG A 368 0.88 -3.74 0.82
C ARG A 368 1.24 -5.19 0.65
N SER A 369 1.19 -5.93 1.74
CA SER A 369 1.36 -7.37 1.74
C SER A 369 0.28 -8.08 2.54
N SER A 370 0.19 -9.38 2.31
CA SER A 370 -0.52 -10.30 3.19
C SER A 370 0.29 -10.54 4.45
N VAL A 371 -0.34 -10.49 5.62
CA VAL A 371 0.28 -10.81 6.90
C VAL A 371 -0.61 -11.80 7.65
N ASP A 372 -0.02 -12.80 8.32
CA ASP A 372 -0.76 -13.66 9.25
C ASP A 372 -1.16 -12.82 10.47
N PRO A 373 -2.47 -12.62 10.75
CA PRO A 373 -2.91 -11.83 11.90
C PRO A 373 -2.32 -12.31 13.24
N LYS A 374 -1.96 -13.59 13.36
CA LYS A 374 -1.34 -14.15 14.57
C LYS A 374 0.04 -13.57 14.88
N GLN A 375 0.71 -13.03 13.87
CA GLN A 375 2.03 -12.40 14.02
C GLN A 375 1.94 -10.95 14.49
N LEU A 376 0.75 -10.35 14.46
CA LEU A 376 0.49 -8.98 14.93
C LEU A 376 0.06 -8.97 16.40
N SER A 377 0.95 -9.42 17.28
CA SER A 377 0.70 -9.44 18.73
C SER A 377 1.04 -8.10 19.38
N PHE A 378 0.08 -7.51 20.09
CA PHE A 378 0.28 -6.30 20.90
C PHE A 378 0.75 -6.59 22.34
N GLU A 379 0.96 -7.87 22.68
CA GLU A 379 1.33 -8.33 24.03
C GLU A 379 2.85 -8.56 24.21
N THR A 380 3.67 -8.23 23.20
CA THR A 380 5.12 -8.45 23.18
C THR A 380 5.92 -7.43 23.97
#